data_AF-A0A957ZZ48-F1
#
_entry.id   AF-A0A957ZZ48-F1
#
_cell.length_a   1.000
_cell.length_b   1.000
_cell.length_c   1.000
_cell.angle_alpha   90.00
_cell.angle_beta   90.00
_cell.angle_gamma   90.00
#
_symmetry.space_group_name_H-M   'P 1'
#
loop_
_entity.id
_entity.type
_entity.pdbx_description
1 polymer ?
#
loop_
_entity_poly.entity_id
_entity_poly.type
_entity_poly.pdbx_seq_one_letter_code
_entity_poly.pdbx_strand_id
1 'polypeptide(L)' 'MPFDLNTLWFLLIAILFTGFFILEGFDFGVGILLPIVAKDDQERRMVINTIGPHWDGNEVWL' A
#
# COMPACT_ATOMS: atom_id res chain seq x y z
N MET A 1 -32.16 -11.66 5.02
CA MET A 1 -31.78 -10.35 5.58
C MET A 1 -31.80 -9.35 4.44
N PRO A 2 -32.62 -8.29 4.49
CA PRO A 2 -32.54 -7.23 3.49
C PRO A 2 -31.17 -6.56 3.57
N PHE A 3 -30.64 -6.15 2.43
CA PHE A 3 -29.42 -5.35 2.36
C PHE A 3 -29.69 -4.01 3.05
N ASP A 4 -29.00 -3.75 4.16
CA ASP A 4 -29.18 -2.56 4.98
C ASP A 4 -27.93 -1.68 4.97
N LEU A 5 -28.06 -0.48 5.56
CA LEU A 5 -26.97 0.50 5.60
C LEU A 5 -25.74 -0.05 6.33
N ASN A 6 -25.94 -0.90 7.35
CA ASN A 6 -24.83 -1.55 8.07
C ASN A 6 -24.04 -2.47 7.14
N THR A 7 -24.74 -3.32 6.38
CA THR A 7 -24.14 -4.23 5.41
C THR A 7 -23.42 -3.47 4.30
N LEU A 8 -24.01 -2.37 3.80
CA LEU A 8 -23.38 -1.51 2.80
C LEU A 8 -22.06 -0.90 3.32
N TRP A 9 -22.08 -0.27 4.49
CA TRP A 9 -20.87 0.34 5.06
C TRP A 9 -19.81 -0.68 5.40
N PHE A 10 -20.19 -1.86 5.89
CA PHE A 10 -19.25 -2.94 6.12
C PHE A 10 -18.50 -3.32 4.83
N LEU A 11 -19.21 -3.47 3.72
CA LEU A 11 -18.59 -3.78 2.43
C LEU A 11 -17.72 -2.64 1.92
N LEU A 12 -18.16 -1.39 2.05
CA LEU A 12 -17.36 -0.22 1.64
C LEU A 12 -16.05 -0.15 2.43
N ILE A 13 -16.11 -0.31 3.75
CA ILE A 13 -14.93 -0.35 4.61
C ILE A 13 -14.01 -1.51 4.23
N ALA A 14 -14.57 -2.71 3.99
CA ALA A 14 -13.78 -3.86 3.56
C ALA A 14 -13.07 -3.61 2.22
N ILE A 15 -13.73 -2.93 1.27
CA ILE A 15 -13.13 -2.53 -0.01
C ILE A 15 -12.01 -1.50 0.21
N LEU A 16 -12.23 -0.49 1.04
CA LEU A 16 -11.22 0.52 1.37
C LEU A 16 -9.98 -0.11 2.00
N PHE A 17 -10.15 -0.99 3.01
CA PHE A 17 -9.03 -1.71 3.62
C PHE A 17 -8.33 -2.65 2.63
N THR A 18 -9.07 -3.31 1.75
CA THR A 18 -8.46 -4.15 0.71
C THR A 18 -7.62 -3.31 -0.25
N GLY A 19 -8.12 -2.15 -0.67
CA GLY A 19 -7.38 -1.18 -1.47
C GLY A 19 -6.11 -0.70 -0.76
N PHE A 20 -6.23 -0.29 0.50
CA PHE A 20 -5.10 0.10 1.35
C PHE A 20 -4.03 -1.01 1.41
N PHE A 21 -4.41 -2.26 1.74
CA PHE A 21 -3.45 -3.35 1.84
C PHE A 21 -2.75 -3.69 0.52
N ILE A 22 -3.38 -3.43 -0.63
CA ILE A 22 -2.75 -3.62 -1.94
C ILE A 22 -1.77 -2.47 -2.23
N LEU A 23 -2.21 -1.23 -2.04
CA LEU A 23 -1.45 -0.03 -2.37
C LEU A 23 -0.26 0.15 -1.41
N GLU A 24 -0.52 0.32 -0.12
CA GLU A 24 0.50 0.50 0.92
C GLU A 24 1.29 -0.78 1.19
N GLY A 25 0.68 -1.96 1.02
CA GLY A 25 1.38 -3.22 1.22
C GLY A 25 2.57 -3.40 0.28
N PHE A 26 2.50 -2.88 -0.94
CA PHE A 26 3.62 -2.87 -1.88
C PHE A 26 4.74 -1.92 -1.42
N ASP A 27 4.40 -0.71 -0.97
CA ASP A 27 5.37 0.28 -0.49
C ASP A 27 6.15 -0.24 0.72
N PHE A 28 5.45 -0.85 1.69
CA PHE A 28 6.09 -1.55 2.80
C PHE A 28 6.92 -2.73 2.34
N GLY A 29 6.45 -3.51 1.36
CA GLY A 29 7.21 -4.61 0.79
C GLY A 29 8.56 -4.17 0.22
N VAL A 30 8.57 -3.05 -0.53
CA VAL A 30 9.79 -2.44 -1.07
C VAL A 30 10.72 -1.99 0.07
N GLY A 31 10.18 -1.32 1.09
CA GLY A 31 10.96 -0.88 2.26
C GLY A 31 11.57 -2.04 3.07
N ILE A 32 10.80 -3.11 3.32
CA ILE A 32 11.23 -4.29 4.07
C ILE A 32 12.32 -5.06 3.31
N LEU A 33 12.17 -5.21 2.00
CA LEU A 33 13.12 -5.95 1.17
C LEU A 33 14.37 -5.14 0.81
N LEU A 34 14.36 -3.81 0.95
CA LEU A 34 15.46 -2.90 0.61
C LEU A 34 16.86 -3.39 1.05
N PRO A 35 17.12 -3.80 2.32
CA PRO A 35 18.44 -4.29 2.73
C PRO A 35 18.83 -5.64 2.11
N ILE A 36 17.85 -6.42 1.62
CA ILE A 36 18.07 -7.71 0.99
C ILE A 36 18.40 -7.52 -0.49
N VAL A 37 17.63 -6.68 -1.20
CA VAL A 37 17.71 -6.54 -2.67
C VAL A 37 18.70 -5.47 -3.14
N ALA A 38 19.07 -4.49 -2.30
CA ALA A 38 20.01 -3.43 -2.66
C ALA A 38 21.23 -3.44 -1.72
N LYS A 39 22.43 -3.51 -2.30
CA LYS A 39 23.71 -3.63 -1.59
C LYS A 39 24.46 -2.31 -1.49
N ASP A 40 24.23 -1.39 -2.41
CA ASP A 40 24.84 -0.05 -2.39
C ASP A 40 23.79 1.08 -2.48
N ASP A 41 24.28 2.32 -2.37
CA ASP A 41 23.42 3.52 -2.35
C ASP A 41 22.73 3.79 -3.69
N GLN A 42 23.34 3.39 -4.81
CA GLN A 42 22.74 3.56 -6.14
C GLN A 42 21.56 2.60 -6.30
N GLU A 43 21.75 1.33 -5.94
CA GLU A 43 20.69 0.31 -5.94
C GLU A 43 19.56 0.68 -4.98
N ARG A 44 19.89 1.18 -3.78
CA ARG A 44 18.88 1.62 -2.81
C ARG A 44 18.01 2.75 -3.36
N ARG A 45 18.63 3.76 -3.97
CA ARG A 45 17.90 4.87 -4.61
C ARG A 45 17.03 4.36 -5.76
N MET A 46 17.53 3.45 -6.57
CA MET A 46 16.75 2.88 -7.67
C MET A 46 15.51 2.16 -7.16
N VAL A 47 15.64 1.35 -6.11
CA VAL A 47 14.53 0.64 -5.47
C VAL A 47 13.52 1.61 -4.86
N ILE A 48 13.95 2.62 -4.09
CA ILE A 48 13.05 3.63 -3.50
C ILE A 48 12.33 4.45 -4.59
N ASN A 49 13.00 4.76 -5.69
CA ASN A 49 12.39 5.51 -6.80
C ASN A 49 11.28 4.73 -7.52
N THR A 50 11.16 3.41 -7.31
CA THR A 50 10.01 2.64 -7.85
C THR A 50 8.69 2.98 -7.17
N ILE A 51 8.73 3.44 -5.91
CA ILE A 51 7.54 3.79 -5.12
C ILE A 51 7.35 5.30 -4.94
N GLY A 52 8.43 6.09 -5.03
CA GLY A 52 8.44 7.53 -4.74
C GLY A 52 7.31 8.37 -5.37
N PRO A 53 6.92 8.17 -6.64
CA PRO A 53 5.85 8.94 -7.26
C PRO A 53 4.43 8.64 -6.75
N HIS A 54 4.23 7.55 -6.03
CA HIS A 54 2.90 7.03 -5.66
C HIS A 54 2.67 6.96 -4.16
N TRP A 55 3.72 6.80 -3.37
CA TRP A 55 3.65 6.54 -1.93
C TRP A 55 2.75 7.51 -1.15
N ASP A 56 2.93 8.83 -1.31
CA ASP A 56 2.10 9.84 -0.62
C ASP A 56 0.60 9.72 -0.99
N GLY A 57 0.29 9.22 -2.19
CA GLY A 57 -1.08 8.94 -2.63
C GLY A 57 -1.62 7.59 -2.17
N ASN A 58 -0.78 6.68 -1.70
CA ASN A 58 -1.18 5.43 -1.09
C ASN A 58 -1.49 5.63 0.40
N GLU A 59 -0.76 6.52 1.08
CA GLU A 59 -0.93 6.76 2.53
C GLU A 59 -2.34 7.29 2.88
N VAL A 60 -2.97 8.05 1.98
CA VAL A 60 -4.30 8.63 2.20
C VAL A 60 -5.44 7.59 2.26
N TRP A 61 -5.16 6.32 1.96
CA TRP A 61 -6.15 5.25 2.01
C TRP A 61 -6.38 4.70 3.43
N LEU A 62 -5.55 5.09 4.39
CA LEU A 62 -5.71 4.80 5.82
C LEU A 62 -6.54 5.87 6.53
#